data_AF-A0AAD1DCJ6-F1
#
_entry.id   AF-A0AAD1DCJ6-F1
#
_cell.length_a   1.000
_cell.length_b   1.000
_cell.length_c   1.000
_cell.angle_alpha   90.00
_cell.angle_beta   90.00
_cell.angle_gamma   90.00
#
_symmetry.space_group_name_H-M   'P 1'
#
loop_
_entity.id
_entity.type
_entity.pdbx_description
1 polymer ?
#
loop_
_entity_poly.entity_id
_entity_poly.type
_entity_poly.pdbx_seq_one_letter_code
_entity_poly.pdbx_strand_id
1 'polypeptide(L)'
;MSDNKTCNTKKNQIVKLGDILEVLTDYHSNGSYKTLKENVTLLEQPNFAIMIRTTNFEKNDFRKNLIYINQQAYNFLSKSKVLHQDILINKIANAGAVYFMPRLDKPVSLGMNLFLLRIKKTIISILFFTY
;
A
#
# COMPACT_ATOMS: atom_id res chain seq x y z
N MET A 1 35.47 3.97 38.73
CA MET A 1 34.11 3.42 38.91
C MET A 1 33.33 4.47 39.67
N SER A 2 32.37 5.20 39.10
CA SER A 2 31.37 4.82 38.09
C SER A 2 31.04 6.02 37.19
N ASP A 3 31.19 5.85 35.87
CA ASP A 3 30.68 6.77 34.88
C ASP A 3 29.15 6.68 34.83
N ASN A 4 28.50 7.79 35.17
CA ASN A 4 27.06 7.98 34.99
C ASN A 4 26.75 8.02 33.49
N LYS A 5 26.37 6.87 32.92
CA LYS A 5 25.70 6.81 31.61
C LYS A 5 24.38 7.56 31.71
N THR A 6 24.38 8.82 31.28
CA THR A 6 23.15 9.57 31.04
C THR A 6 22.39 8.89 29.90
N CYS A 7 21.37 8.11 30.25
CA CYS A 7 20.45 7.55 29.28
C CYS A 7 19.69 8.71 28.64
N ASN A 8 20.07 9.08 27.42
CA ASN A 8 19.42 10.12 26.65
C ASN A 8 18.05 9.58 26.19
N THR A 9 17.02 9.74 27.02
CA THR A 9 15.64 9.34 26.72
C THR A 9 15.11 10.23 25.60
N LYS A 10 15.18 9.75 24.35
CA LYS A 10 14.45 10.38 23.23
C LYS A 10 12.99 10.52 23.64
N LYS A 11 12.50 11.75 23.70
CA LYS A 11 11.12 12.08 24.05
C LYS A 11 10.24 11.62 22.88
N ASN A 12 9.49 10.53 23.07
CA ASN A 12 8.52 10.08 22.07
C ASN A 12 7.42 11.13 21.90
N GLN A 13 7.27 11.66 20.69
CA GLN A 13 6.23 12.62 20.36
C GLN A 13 4.98 11.88 19.87
N ILE A 14 3.84 12.13 20.50
CA ILE A 14 2.54 11.64 20.03
C ILE A 14 2.08 12.58 18.91
N VAL A 15 1.79 12.02 17.74
CA VAL A 15 1.30 12.74 16.55
C VAL A 15 0.04 12.07 16.01
N LYS A 16 -0.79 12.80 15.26
CA LYS A 16 -1.95 12.17 14.58
C LYS A 16 -1.46 11.42 13.34
N LEU A 17 -2.10 10.28 13.04
CA LEU A 17 -1.77 9.48 11.85
C LEU A 17 -1.90 10.31 10.55
N GLY A 18 -2.91 11.17 10.45
CA GLY A 18 -3.08 12.05 9.29
C GLY A 18 -1.92 13.03 9.07
N ASP A 19 -1.18 13.39 10.13
CA ASP A 19 -0.06 14.32 10.03
C ASP A 19 1.17 13.67 9.38
N ILE A 20 1.29 12.33 9.45
CA ILE A 20 2.40 11.57 8.89
C ILE A 20 2.12 10.94 7.52
N LEU A 21 0.85 10.85 7.12
CA LEU A 21 0.45 10.27 5.84
C LEU A 21 0.50 11.30 4.70
N GLU A 22 1.11 10.90 3.59
CA GLU A 22 1.03 11.59 2.30
C GLU A 22 -0.23 11.17 1.54
N VAL A 23 -0.58 9.87 1.59
CA VAL A 23 -1.76 9.31 0.92
C VAL A 23 -2.51 8.40 1.88
N LEU A 24 -3.83 8.57 1.91
CA LEU A 24 -4.78 7.62 2.46
C LEU A 24 -5.91 7.45 1.43
N THR A 25 -6.02 6.26 0.83
CA THR A 25 -6.96 6.03 -0.27
C THR A 25 -7.40 4.57 -0.33
N ASP A 26 -8.46 4.31 -1.09
CA ASP A 26 -8.87 2.97 -1.49
C ASP A 26 -9.18 2.92 -2.99
N TYR A 27 -9.58 1.75 -3.49
CA TYR A 27 -10.00 1.57 -4.89
C TYR A 27 -11.15 2.50 -5.30
N HIS A 28 -12.16 2.66 -4.43
CA HIS A 28 -13.40 3.38 -4.74
C HIS A 28 -13.21 4.90 -4.78
N SER A 29 -12.07 5.40 -4.28
CA SER A 29 -11.68 6.80 -4.40
C SER A 29 -11.53 7.27 -5.87
N ASN A 30 -11.43 6.34 -6.84
CA ASN A 30 -11.34 6.63 -8.27
C ASN A 30 -12.69 6.81 -8.99
N GLY A 31 -13.83 6.52 -8.36
CA GLY A 31 -15.12 6.77 -8.99
C GLY A 31 -16.27 5.93 -8.45
N SER A 32 -17.45 6.16 -9.01
CA SER A 32 -18.64 5.37 -8.70
C SER A 32 -18.51 3.91 -9.17
N TYR A 33 -19.32 3.01 -8.61
CA TYR A 33 -19.38 1.62 -9.08
C TYR A 33 -19.59 1.50 -10.60
N LYS A 34 -20.45 2.35 -11.17
CA LYS A 34 -20.71 2.38 -12.61
C LYS A 34 -19.44 2.74 -13.39
N THR A 35 -18.80 3.84 -13.00
CA THR A 35 -17.58 4.33 -13.67
C THR A 35 -16.43 3.34 -13.55
N LEU A 36 -16.27 2.69 -12.39
CA LEU A 36 -15.25 1.67 -12.18
C LEU A 36 -15.48 0.45 -13.09
N LYS A 37 -16.73 -0.02 -13.19
CA LYS A 37 -17.09 -1.15 -14.04
C LYS A 37 -16.86 -0.86 -15.54
N GLU A 38 -17.11 0.37 -15.97
CA GLU A 38 -16.90 0.79 -17.36
C GLU A 38 -15.42 0.91 -17.75
N ASN A 39 -14.54 1.24 -16.79
CA ASN A 39 -13.13 1.57 -17.07
C ASN A 39 -12.13 0.48 -16.63
N VAL A 40 -12.55 -0.50 -15.83
CA VAL A 40 -11.64 -1.48 -15.22
C VAL A 40 -12.10 -2.89 -15.54
N THR A 41 -11.28 -3.61 -16.30
CA THR A 41 -11.45 -5.05 -16.56
C THR A 41 -10.33 -5.82 -15.87
N LEU A 42 -10.71 -6.80 -15.05
CA LEU A 42 -9.77 -7.71 -14.39
C LEU A 42 -9.43 -8.87 -15.32
N LEU A 43 -8.14 -9.19 -15.42
CA LEU A 43 -7.61 -10.19 -16.32
C LEU A 43 -6.80 -11.22 -15.52
N GLU A 44 -6.94 -12.49 -15.88
CA GLU A 44 -6.12 -13.58 -15.30
C GLU A 44 -4.81 -13.80 -16.07
N GLN A 45 -4.75 -13.31 -17.32
CA GLN A 45 -3.55 -13.36 -18.14
C GLN A 45 -2.67 -12.12 -17.91
N PRO A 46 -1.33 -12.25 -17.95
CA PRO A 46 -0.41 -11.14 -17.75
C PRO A 46 -0.72 -9.93 -18.63
N ASN A 47 -0.78 -8.75 -18.00
CA ASN A 47 -0.98 -7.47 -18.68
C ASN A 47 -0.11 -6.37 -18.03
N PHE A 48 -0.46 -5.11 -18.30
CA PHE A 48 0.32 -3.93 -17.94
C PHE A 48 0.61 -3.82 -16.44
N ALA A 49 -0.42 -3.87 -15.59
CA ALA A 49 -0.28 -3.71 -14.14
C ALA A 49 -0.89 -4.86 -13.37
N ILE A 50 -0.32 -5.17 -12.21
CA ILE A 50 -0.83 -6.14 -11.24
C ILE A 50 -1.85 -5.44 -10.34
N MET A 51 -3.03 -6.03 -10.16
CA MET A 51 -4.01 -5.62 -9.18
C MET A 51 -3.76 -6.39 -7.88
N ILE A 52 -3.05 -5.77 -6.92
CA ILE A 52 -2.64 -6.46 -5.69
C ILE A 52 -3.81 -6.60 -4.72
N ARG A 53 -4.05 -7.82 -4.22
CA ARG A 53 -5.20 -8.13 -3.35
C ARG A 53 -4.72 -8.68 -2.01
N THR A 54 -5.59 -8.63 -1.00
CA THR A 54 -5.42 -9.32 0.28
C THR A 54 -4.87 -10.75 0.13
N THR A 55 -5.43 -11.54 -0.78
CA THR A 55 -5.05 -12.95 -0.99
C THR A 55 -3.60 -13.13 -1.43
N ASN A 56 -3.00 -12.13 -2.08
CA ASN A 56 -1.58 -12.17 -2.43
C ASN A 56 -0.71 -12.11 -1.18
N PHE A 57 -1.08 -11.27 -0.22
CA PHE A 57 -0.36 -11.13 1.04
C PHE A 57 -0.60 -12.30 1.98
N GLU A 58 -1.85 -12.77 2.10
CA GLU A 58 -2.18 -13.94 2.95
C GLU A 58 -1.42 -15.20 2.54
N LYS A 59 -1.19 -15.38 1.23
CA LYS A 59 -0.42 -16.50 0.69
C LYS A 59 1.07 -16.20 0.55
N ASN A 60 1.48 -14.96 0.81
CA ASN A 60 2.81 -14.45 0.50
C ASN A 60 3.27 -14.79 -0.94
N ASP A 61 2.36 -14.66 -1.91
CA ASP A 61 2.58 -15.02 -3.32
C ASP A 61 2.25 -13.84 -4.25
N PHE A 62 3.30 -13.37 -4.91
CA PHE A 62 3.29 -12.25 -5.85
C PHE A 62 3.66 -12.69 -7.27
N ARG A 63 3.53 -13.98 -7.59
CA ARG A 63 3.93 -14.55 -8.89
C ARG A 63 2.83 -15.38 -9.52
N LYS A 64 2.04 -16.12 -8.73
CA LYS A 64 0.97 -16.99 -9.23
C LYS A 64 -0.40 -16.38 -8.98
N ASN A 65 -1.38 -16.76 -9.80
CA ASN A 65 -2.79 -16.37 -9.66
C ASN A 65 -2.97 -14.84 -9.49
N LEU A 66 -2.12 -14.09 -10.19
CA LEU A 66 -2.17 -12.64 -10.22
C LEU A 66 -3.37 -12.19 -11.05
N ILE A 67 -3.96 -11.09 -10.61
CA ILE A 67 -4.96 -10.38 -11.41
C ILE A 67 -4.27 -9.18 -12.03
N TYR A 68 -4.57 -8.92 -13.29
CA TYR A 68 -4.00 -7.84 -14.07
C TYR A 68 -5.06 -6.88 -14.55
N ILE A 69 -4.62 -5.68 -14.89
CA ILE A 69 -5.40 -4.66 -15.58
C ILE A 69 -4.57 -4.11 -16.76
N ASN A 70 -5.25 -3.64 -17.78
CA ASN A 70 -4.60 -2.97 -18.90
C ASN A 70 -4.11 -1.55 -18.52
N GLN A 71 -3.36 -0.92 -19.41
CA GLN A 71 -2.78 0.39 -19.12
C GLN A 71 -3.82 1.52 -18.99
N GLN A 72 -4.92 1.45 -19.74
CA GLN A 72 -6.01 2.43 -19.63
C GLN A 72 -6.63 2.39 -18.23
N ALA A 73 -6.97 1.18 -17.75
CA ALA A 73 -7.49 0.98 -16.41
C ALA A 73 -6.49 1.43 -15.33
N TYR A 74 -5.20 1.13 -15.50
CA TYR A 74 -4.17 1.59 -14.56
C TYR A 74 -4.07 3.12 -14.49
N ASN A 75 -4.17 3.80 -15.63
CA ASN A 75 -4.16 5.26 -15.68
C ASN A 75 -5.44 5.87 -15.11
N PHE A 76 -6.59 5.26 -15.37
CA PHE A 76 -7.87 5.63 -14.77
C PHE A 76 -7.82 5.51 -13.24
N LEU A 77 -7.24 4.42 -12.71
CA LEU A 77 -7.02 4.15 -11.29
C LEU A 77 -5.85 4.96 -10.69
N SER A 78 -5.74 6.24 -11.06
CA SER A 78 -4.63 7.13 -10.67
C SER A 78 -4.42 7.24 -9.16
N LYS A 79 -5.48 7.18 -8.35
CA LYS A 79 -5.41 7.25 -6.87
C LYS A 79 -5.08 5.90 -6.23
N SER A 80 -5.13 4.80 -7.00
CA SER A 80 -4.83 3.46 -6.51
C SER A 80 -3.46 2.95 -6.91
N LYS A 81 -2.58 3.83 -7.40
CA LYS A 81 -1.19 3.45 -7.73
C LYS A 81 -0.41 3.12 -6.46
N VAL A 82 0.02 1.88 -6.36
CA VAL A 82 0.80 1.36 -5.24
C VAL A 82 2.28 1.39 -5.60
N LEU A 83 3.09 1.88 -4.68
CA LEU A 83 4.55 1.93 -4.74
C LEU A 83 5.14 0.90 -3.79
N HIS A 84 6.40 0.54 -4.02
CA HIS A 84 7.16 -0.23 -3.02
C HIS A 84 7.20 0.56 -1.70
N GLN A 85 7.17 -0.15 -0.58
CA GLN A 85 7.14 0.43 0.78
C GLN A 85 5.82 1.10 1.21
N ASP A 86 4.81 1.08 0.35
CA ASP A 86 3.47 1.45 0.79
C ASP A 86 2.94 0.47 1.84
N ILE A 87 2.16 1.00 2.79
CA ILE A 87 1.47 0.21 3.80
C ILE A 87 0.06 -0.07 3.31
N LEU A 88 -0.34 -1.34 3.28
CA LEU A 88 -1.67 -1.76 2.85
C LEU A 88 -2.43 -2.39 4.01
N ILE A 89 -3.71 -2.04 4.15
CA ILE A 89 -4.55 -2.52 5.26
C ILE A 89 -5.80 -3.20 4.70
N ASN A 90 -6.12 -4.39 5.21
CA ASN A 90 -7.35 -5.10 4.85
C ASN A 90 -8.61 -4.31 5.21
N LYS A 91 -9.53 -4.17 4.25
CA LYS A 91 -10.85 -3.56 4.40
C LYS A 91 -11.94 -4.57 4.78
N ILE A 92 -11.78 -5.84 4.40
CA ILE A 92 -12.83 -6.89 4.52
C ILE A 92 -12.24 -8.14 5.19
N ALA A 93 -13.09 -8.88 5.92
CA ALA A 93 -12.79 -10.11 6.68
C ALA A 93 -11.85 -9.92 7.88
N ASN A 94 -10.54 -9.89 7.67
CA ASN A 94 -9.56 -9.73 8.75
C ASN A 94 -9.16 -8.25 8.88
N ALA A 95 -10.08 -7.44 9.41
CA ALA A 95 -9.86 -6.02 9.62
C ALA A 95 -8.67 -5.79 10.56
N GLY A 96 -7.68 -5.03 10.09
CA GLY A 96 -6.47 -4.70 10.87
C GLY A 96 -5.22 -5.49 10.48
N ALA A 97 -5.30 -6.47 9.57
CA ALA A 97 -4.10 -7.03 8.96
C ALA A 97 -3.39 -5.94 8.12
N VAL A 98 -2.11 -5.72 8.42
CA VAL A 98 -1.26 -4.70 7.80
C VAL A 98 -0.16 -5.39 7.01
N TYR A 99 0.05 -4.94 5.77
CA TYR A 99 1.05 -5.47 4.87
C TYR A 99 1.97 -4.36 4.38
N PHE A 100 3.20 -4.73 4.05
CA PHE A 100 4.18 -3.86 3.42
C PHE A 100 4.37 -4.28 1.97
N MET A 101 4.22 -3.35 1.03
CA MET A 101 4.31 -3.67 -0.39
C MET A 101 5.76 -4.00 -0.79
N PRO A 102 6.06 -5.23 -1.24
CA PRO A 102 7.38 -5.58 -1.75
C PRO A 102 7.64 -4.88 -3.09
N ARG A 103 8.92 -4.82 -3.48
CA ARG A 103 9.27 -4.38 -4.84
C ARG A 103 8.91 -5.49 -5.84
N LEU A 104 8.11 -5.12 -6.84
CA LEU A 104 7.79 -5.95 -8.01
C LEU A 104 8.36 -5.31 -9.28
N ASP A 105 8.45 -6.09 -10.35
CA ASP A 105 8.96 -5.71 -11.68
C ASP A 105 7.88 -5.10 -12.58
N LYS A 106 6.64 -5.01 -12.10
CA LYS A 106 5.50 -4.44 -12.81
C LYS A 106 4.82 -3.32 -12.02
N PRO A 107 4.16 -2.36 -12.70
CA PRO A 107 3.26 -1.41 -12.04
C PRO A 107 2.19 -2.13 -11.22
N VAL A 108 1.83 -1.54 -10.08
CA VAL A 108 0.86 -2.13 -9.15
C VAL A 108 -0.29 -1.17 -8.88
N SER A 109 -1.50 -1.69 -8.96
CA SER A 109 -2.74 -1.02 -8.58
C SER A 109 -3.38 -1.71 -7.37
N LEU A 110 -3.98 -0.93 -6.50
CA LEU A 110 -4.61 -1.39 -5.27
C LEU A 110 -5.90 -2.16 -5.56
N GLY A 111 -6.01 -3.36 -4.99
CA GLY A 111 -7.22 -4.17 -5.01
C GLY A 111 -8.38 -3.55 -4.23
N MET A 112 -9.60 -3.99 -4.54
CA MET A 112 -10.84 -3.51 -3.93
C MET A 112 -10.94 -3.75 -2.41
N ASN A 113 -10.13 -4.67 -1.87
CA ASN A 113 -10.18 -5.15 -0.49
C ASN A 113 -9.13 -4.50 0.42
N LEU A 114 -8.42 -3.48 -0.05
CA LEU A 114 -7.33 -2.84 0.68
C LEU A 114 -7.52 -1.32 0.77
N PHE A 115 -7.07 -0.75 1.89
CA PHE A 115 -6.66 0.65 2.00
C PHE A 115 -5.16 0.77 1.71
N LEU A 116 -4.76 1.90 1.13
CA LEU A 116 -3.37 2.29 0.91
C LEU A 116 -3.02 3.47 1.80
N LEU A 117 -1.97 3.30 2.61
CA LEU A 117 -1.34 4.31 3.44
C LEU A 117 0.09 4.55 2.95
N ARG A 118 0.38 5.77 2.51
CA ARG A 118 1.73 6.20 2.16
C ARG A 118 2.23 7.21 3.17
N ILE A 119 3.40 6.97 3.74
CA ILE A 119 4.02 7.87 4.72
C ILE A 119 4.77 8.98 3.99
N LYS A 120 4.71 10.22 4.50
CA LYS A 120 5.48 11.35 3.97
C LYS A 120 6.97 11.03 3.97
N LYS A 121 7.65 11.26 2.85
CA LYS A 121 9.10 11.01 2.70
C LYS A 121 9.95 11.70 3.77
N THR A 122 9.55 12.88 4.22
CA THR A 122 10.21 13.63 5.30
C THR A 122 10.26 12.86 6.62
N ILE A 123 9.25 12.03 6.90
CA ILE A 123 9.19 11.16 8.07
C ILE A 123 9.97 9.86 7.82
N ILE A 124 9.89 9.28 6.61
CA ILE A 124 10.59 8.04 6.25
C ILE A 124 12.11 8.18 6.40
N SER A 125 12.67 9.37 6.11
CA SER A 125 14.11 9.63 6.31
C SER A 125 14.58 9.45 7.78
N ILE A 126 13.65 9.43 8.74
CA ILE A 126 13.93 9.22 10.18
C ILE A 126 13.75 7.74 10.56
N LEU A 127 13.03 6.96 9.73
CA LEU A 127 12.62 5.57 9.95
C LEU A 127 13.44 4.59 9.10
N PHE A 128 14.75 4.80 8.93
CA PHE A 128 15.61 3.75 8.41
C PHE A 128 15.62 2.59 9.42
N PHE A 129 14.71 1.64 9.22
CA PHE A 129 14.73 0.33 9.83
C PHE A 129 16.02 -0.35 9.35
N THR A 130 17.05 -0.29 10.18
CA THR A 130 18.18 -1.21 10.14
C THR A 130 17.62 -2.63 10.21
N TYR A 131 17.75 -3.35 9.10
CA TYR A 131 17.80 -4.81 9.10
C TYR A 131 19.25 -5.24 9.28
#